data_AF-A0A8J7MCL1-F1
#
_entry.id   AF-A0A8J7MCL1-F1
#
_cell.length_a   1.000
_cell.length_b   1.000
_cell.length_c   1.000
_cell.angle_alpha   90.00
_cell.angle_beta   90.00
_cell.angle_gamma   90.00
#
_symmetry.space_group_name_H-M   'P 1'
#
loop_
_entity.id
_entity.type
_entity.pdbx_description
1 polymer ?
#
loop_
_entity_poly.entity_id
_entity_poly.type
_entity_poly.pdbx_seq_one_letter_code
_entity_poly.pdbx_strand_id
1 'polypeptide(L)'
;MKALVTSISIWLMVAAGQAGISLQDQLNEAHEQFVSDVQERNLAARFKVFEAPPKAREIAEEAQEWQDNEHPWRRGITADIFYIGQKPFRGKGKDYSKSAWDPNWQENYGGVDHPVFRKGYAPRDFIPKSNPFYIALPYNDLLANGARCPYAAEAVPWFWKVQHTEGKSVCQNRWVALHYRGKVCYAQWQDVGPYAEDDWAYVFKARYPALRLASSPAAIQVSPAVRDYLGMQKNSRISWKFIEEYEVIKGPWLDWKLPGM
;
A
#
# COMPACT_ATOMS: atom_id res chain seq x y z
N MET A 1 -36.53 8.69 34.13
CA MET A 1 -35.20 9.09 34.65
C MET A 1 -34.41 7.83 34.95
N LYS A 2 -33.26 7.65 34.26
CA LYS A 2 -32.04 6.87 34.62
C LYS A 2 -32.21 5.43 35.16
N ALA A 3 -31.46 4.40 34.80
CA ALA A 3 -30.49 4.08 33.76
C ALA A 3 -30.29 2.55 33.91
N LEU A 4 -30.37 1.78 32.84
CA LEU A 4 -29.98 0.37 32.84
C LEU A 4 -28.45 0.30 32.83
N VAL A 5 -27.86 -0.08 33.96
CA VAL A 5 -26.46 -0.52 34.04
C VAL A 5 -26.47 -2.02 33.82
N THR A 6 -26.25 -2.47 32.59
CA THR A 6 -25.89 -3.86 32.32
C THR A 6 -24.40 -4.01 32.52
N SER A 7 -24.04 -4.54 33.68
CA SER A 7 -22.69 -4.97 34.03
C SER A 7 -22.28 -6.12 33.12
N ILE A 8 -21.28 -5.90 32.26
CA ILE A 8 -20.62 -6.98 31.51
C ILE A 8 -19.57 -7.58 32.45
N SER A 9 -19.90 -8.72 33.04
CA SER A 9 -19.00 -9.51 33.86
C SER A 9 -17.89 -10.10 32.98
N ILE A 10 -16.68 -9.60 33.11
CA ILE A 10 -15.47 -10.18 32.53
C ILE A 10 -15.15 -11.45 33.32
N TRP A 11 -15.37 -12.62 32.71
CA TRP A 11 -14.84 -13.88 33.23
C TRP A 11 -13.36 -13.97 32.87
N LEU A 12 -12.49 -13.75 33.86
CA LEU A 12 -11.12 -14.26 33.84
C LEU A 12 -11.18 -15.76 34.13
N MET A 13 -11.13 -16.59 33.09
CA MET A 13 -10.74 -18.00 33.25
C MET A 13 -9.23 -18.10 33.10
N VAL A 14 -8.56 -18.32 34.22
CA VAL A 14 -7.21 -18.88 34.24
C VAL A 14 -7.35 -20.37 33.96
N ALA A 15 -6.96 -20.79 32.75
CA ALA A 15 -6.72 -22.19 32.43
C ALA A 15 -5.21 -22.37 32.20
N ALA A 16 -4.61 -23.18 33.05
CA ALA A 16 -3.23 -23.60 32.94
C ALA A 16 -3.07 -24.59 31.77
N GLY A 17 -2.01 -24.40 30.98
CA GLY A 17 -1.43 -25.41 30.10
C GLY A 17 -1.98 -25.42 28.68
N GLN A 18 -1.46 -24.54 27.81
CA GLN A 18 -1.41 -24.75 26.36
C GLN A 18 -0.16 -24.04 25.84
N ALA A 19 0.59 -24.71 24.94
CA ALA A 19 1.63 -24.06 24.16
C ALA A 19 0.99 -22.83 23.50
N GLY A 20 1.54 -21.63 23.76
CA GLY A 20 0.93 -20.39 23.33
C GLY A 20 0.71 -20.42 21.82
N ILE A 21 -0.56 -20.38 21.40
CA ILE A 21 -0.94 -20.18 20.01
C ILE A 21 -0.21 -18.92 19.53
N SER A 22 0.53 -19.03 18.43
CA SER A 22 1.31 -17.89 17.97
C SER A 22 0.37 -16.76 17.55
N LEU A 23 0.82 -15.50 17.65
CA LEU A 23 0.03 -14.36 17.15
C LEU A 23 -0.40 -14.57 15.69
N GLN A 24 0.42 -15.28 14.90
CA GLN A 24 0.09 -15.61 13.52
C GLN A 24 -1.09 -16.57 13.41
N ASP A 25 -1.14 -17.61 14.25
CA ASP A 25 -2.25 -18.56 14.27
C ASP A 25 -3.55 -17.86 14.70
N GLN A 26 -3.48 -16.97 15.70
CA GLN A 26 -4.63 -16.17 16.13
C GLN A 26 -5.15 -15.23 15.03
N LEU A 27 -4.23 -14.60 14.28
CA LEU A 27 -4.60 -13.73 13.15
C LEU A 27 -5.18 -14.54 11.98
N ASN A 28 -4.65 -15.74 11.72
CA ASN A 28 -5.16 -16.64 10.68
C ASN A 28 -6.59 -17.10 11.01
N GLU A 29 -6.86 -17.54 12.23
CA GLU A 29 -8.20 -17.94 12.67
C GLU A 29 -9.19 -16.77 12.60
N ALA A 30 -8.78 -15.58 13.06
CA ALA A 30 -9.59 -14.37 12.94
C ALA A 30 -9.86 -13.97 11.47
N HIS A 31 -8.90 -14.20 10.57
CA HIS A 31 -9.08 -13.96 9.14
C HIS A 31 -10.07 -14.94 8.51
N GLU A 32 -9.95 -16.24 8.81
CA GLU A 32 -10.89 -17.26 8.33
C GLU A 32 -12.32 -16.94 8.79
N GLN A 33 -12.49 -16.52 10.04
CA GLN A 33 -13.78 -16.08 10.57
C GLN A 33 -14.31 -14.84 9.84
N PHE A 34 -13.48 -13.82 9.63
CA PHE A 34 -13.88 -12.63 8.86
C PHE A 34 -14.32 -12.97 7.43
N VAL A 35 -13.57 -13.84 6.74
CA VAL A 35 -13.90 -14.29 5.38
C VAL A 35 -15.24 -15.02 5.35
N SER A 36 -15.48 -15.91 6.31
CA SER A 36 -16.76 -16.62 6.47
C SER A 36 -17.92 -15.64 6.67
N ASP A 37 -17.79 -14.70 7.59
CA ASP A 37 -18.81 -13.68 7.87
C ASP A 37 -19.15 -12.81 6.65
N VAL A 38 -18.14 -12.43 5.85
CA VAL A 38 -18.34 -11.64 4.63
C VAL A 38 -19.05 -12.47 3.57
N GLN A 39 -18.71 -13.76 3.42
CA GLN A 39 -19.40 -14.65 2.51
C GLN A 39 -20.88 -14.79 2.88
N GLU A 40 -21.20 -15.03 4.16
CA GLU A 40 -22.58 -15.13 4.64
C GLU A 40 -23.39 -13.85 4.39
N ARG A 41 -22.81 -12.66 4.66
CA ARG A 41 -23.47 -11.38 4.36
C ARG A 41 -23.75 -11.18 2.87
N ASN A 42 -22.79 -11.55 2.02
CA ASN A 42 -22.95 -11.46 0.56
C ASN A 42 -24.00 -12.44 0.03
N LEU A 43 -24.10 -13.64 0.63
CA LEU A 43 -25.19 -14.58 0.36
C LEU A 43 -26.54 -13.98 0.78
N ALA A 44 -26.66 -13.39 1.97
CA ALA A 44 -27.89 -12.74 2.44
C ALA A 44 -28.33 -11.57 1.54
N ALA A 45 -27.38 -10.80 1.00
CA ALA A 45 -27.67 -9.70 0.07
C ALA A 45 -28.16 -10.20 -1.30
N ARG A 46 -27.67 -11.36 -1.78
CA ARG A 46 -28.10 -11.98 -3.06
C ARG A 46 -29.55 -12.42 -3.05
N PHE A 47 -30.15 -12.72 -1.90
CA PHE A 47 -31.55 -13.10 -1.79
C PHE A 47 -32.55 -11.93 -1.83
N LYS A 48 -32.09 -10.66 -1.86
CA LYS A 48 -32.95 -9.46 -1.99
C LYS A 48 -33.18 -8.97 -3.43
N VAL A 49 -32.67 -9.68 -4.43
CA VAL A 49 -32.64 -9.23 -5.84
C VAL A 49 -33.97 -9.47 -6.61
N PHE A 50 -34.97 -10.12 -5.99
CA PHE A 50 -36.23 -10.49 -6.67
C PHE A 50 -37.43 -9.56 -6.41
N GLU A 51 -37.24 -8.38 -5.82
CA GLU A 51 -38.30 -7.36 -5.79
C GLU A 51 -38.22 -6.48 -7.04
N ALA A 52 -39.30 -6.45 -7.83
CA ALA A 52 -39.37 -5.70 -9.08
C ALA A 52 -39.17 -4.18 -8.83
N PRO A 53 -38.29 -3.49 -9.58
CA PRO A 53 -38.07 -2.07 -9.39
C PRO A 53 -39.32 -1.26 -9.80
N PRO A 54 -39.70 -0.22 -9.04
CA PRO A 54 -40.83 0.65 -9.40
C PRO A 54 -40.56 1.43 -10.69
N LYS A 55 -41.64 1.73 -11.44
CA LYS A 55 -41.61 2.49 -12.71
C LYS A 55 -40.80 3.79 -12.59
N ALA A 56 -39.85 3.97 -13.50
CA ALA A 56 -38.92 5.10 -13.54
C ALA A 56 -39.64 6.45 -13.61
N ARG A 57 -39.20 7.40 -12.76
CA ARG A 57 -39.58 8.81 -12.79
C ARG A 57 -38.38 9.56 -13.36
N GLU A 58 -38.56 10.34 -14.43
CA GLU A 58 -37.48 11.19 -14.95
C GLU A 58 -37.10 12.23 -13.89
N ILE A 59 -35.86 12.16 -13.43
CA ILE A 59 -35.20 13.17 -12.61
C ILE A 59 -34.07 13.70 -13.48
N ALA A 60 -34.08 14.99 -13.78
CA ALA A 60 -32.95 15.67 -14.38
C ALA A 60 -31.82 15.69 -13.32
N GLU A 61 -30.87 14.79 -13.48
CA GLU A 61 -29.75 14.63 -12.56
C GLU A 61 -28.70 15.70 -12.89
N GLU A 62 -28.67 16.77 -12.09
CA GLU A 62 -27.50 17.64 -12.00
C GLU A 62 -26.29 16.76 -11.62
N ALA A 63 -25.24 16.80 -12.44
CA ALA A 63 -24.08 15.91 -12.33
C ALA A 63 -23.48 15.98 -10.91
N GLN A 64 -23.74 14.94 -10.12
CA GLN A 64 -23.28 14.86 -8.75
C GLN A 64 -21.75 14.66 -8.77
N GLU A 65 -21.01 15.61 -8.17
CA GLU A 65 -19.57 15.53 -8.00
C GLU A 65 -19.19 14.20 -7.33
N TRP A 66 -18.30 13.45 -7.97
CA TRP A 66 -17.76 12.20 -7.45
C TRP A 66 -16.96 12.47 -6.18
N GLN A 67 -17.58 12.35 -5.00
CA GLN A 67 -16.86 12.29 -3.74
C GLN A 67 -16.30 10.88 -3.55
N ASP A 68 -15.08 10.67 -4.05
CA ASP A 68 -14.21 9.53 -3.73
C ASP A 68 -13.74 9.64 -2.26
N ASN A 69 -14.66 9.37 -1.33
CA ASN A 69 -14.44 9.47 0.11
C ASN A 69 -13.72 8.23 0.69
N GLU A 70 -13.51 7.17 -0.09
CA GLU A 70 -12.84 5.95 0.41
C GLU A 70 -11.30 6.08 0.38
N HIS A 71 -10.72 6.77 -0.61
CA HIS A 71 -9.26 6.98 -0.71
C HIS A 71 -8.92 8.39 -1.24
N PRO A 72 -9.09 9.45 -0.44
CA PRO A 72 -8.86 10.81 -0.91
C PRO A 72 -7.40 11.02 -1.35
N TRP A 73 -7.22 11.77 -2.42
CA TRP A 73 -5.90 12.21 -2.88
C TRP A 73 -5.15 12.95 -1.78
N ARG A 74 -3.95 12.47 -1.46
CA ARG A 74 -2.99 13.15 -0.60
C ARG A 74 -2.26 14.18 -1.43
N ARG A 75 -2.44 15.46 -1.14
CA ARG A 75 -1.97 16.55 -2.01
C ARG A 75 -0.74 17.24 -1.42
N GLY A 76 0.05 17.86 -2.31
CA GLY A 76 1.20 18.67 -1.90
C GLY A 76 2.29 17.85 -1.21
N ILE A 77 2.41 16.57 -1.54
CA ILE A 77 3.40 15.67 -0.93
C ILE A 77 4.73 15.84 -1.67
N THR A 78 5.81 16.11 -0.93
CA THR A 78 7.16 16.12 -1.51
C THR A 78 7.57 14.69 -1.85
N ALA A 79 7.92 14.45 -3.10
CA ALA A 79 8.50 13.19 -3.55
C ALA A 79 10.02 13.30 -3.76
N ASP A 80 10.76 12.34 -3.23
CA ASP A 80 12.17 12.13 -3.59
C ASP A 80 12.30 11.02 -4.63
N ILE A 81 13.44 10.95 -5.31
CA ILE A 81 13.79 9.91 -6.27
C ILE A 81 14.77 8.95 -5.62
N PHE A 82 14.49 7.66 -5.70
CA PHE A 82 15.38 6.58 -5.29
C PHE A 82 15.40 5.50 -6.36
N TYR A 83 16.36 4.59 -6.29
CA TYR A 83 16.44 3.51 -7.25
C TYR A 83 17.03 2.23 -6.67
N ILE A 84 16.58 1.10 -7.21
CA ILE A 84 17.08 -0.24 -6.86
C ILE A 84 18.59 -0.31 -7.13
N GLY A 85 19.34 -0.80 -6.14
CA GLY A 85 20.80 -0.89 -6.18
C GLY A 85 21.53 0.42 -5.85
N GLN A 86 20.82 1.48 -5.46
CA GLN A 86 21.46 2.69 -4.95
C GLN A 86 22.27 2.38 -3.68
N LYS A 87 23.57 2.70 -3.72
CA LYS A 87 24.47 2.54 -2.58
C LYS A 87 24.53 3.78 -1.68
N PRO A 88 24.76 3.61 -0.37
CA PRO A 88 24.99 4.72 0.54
C PRO A 88 26.16 5.59 0.07
N PHE A 89 26.00 6.91 0.12
CA PHE A 89 27.08 7.83 -0.25
C PHE A 89 27.93 8.14 0.97
N ARG A 90 29.23 7.79 0.92
CA ARG A 90 30.17 7.96 2.05
C ARG A 90 29.64 7.39 3.37
N GLY A 91 29.00 6.21 3.30
CA GLY A 91 28.41 5.53 4.46
C GLY A 91 27.13 6.18 5.01
N LYS A 92 26.58 7.20 4.34
CA LYS A 92 25.31 7.83 4.72
C LYS A 92 24.19 7.44 3.75
N GLY A 93 23.04 7.08 4.30
CA GLY A 93 21.84 6.70 3.55
C GLY A 93 21.53 5.19 3.59
N LYS A 94 20.37 4.82 3.05
CA LYS A 94 19.92 3.43 2.93
C LYS A 94 20.63 2.74 1.76
N ASP A 95 20.95 1.45 1.93
CA ASP A 95 21.38 0.59 0.83
C ASP A 95 20.15 -0.04 0.18
N TYR A 96 19.88 0.33 -1.07
CA TYR A 96 18.74 -0.15 -1.83
C TYR A 96 19.08 -1.36 -2.71
N SER A 97 20.18 -2.08 -2.45
CA SER A 97 20.34 -3.42 -3.04
C SER A 97 19.36 -4.45 -2.47
N LYS A 98 18.73 -4.12 -1.34
CA LYS A 98 17.63 -4.83 -0.69
C LYS A 98 16.49 -3.86 -0.40
N SER A 99 15.26 -4.35 -0.42
CA SER A 99 14.11 -3.62 0.13
C SER A 99 13.78 -4.14 1.54
N ALA A 100 12.77 -3.54 2.16
CA ALA A 100 12.19 -4.05 3.40
C ALA A 100 11.60 -5.47 3.26
N TRP A 101 11.27 -5.90 2.04
CA TRP A 101 10.53 -7.15 1.77
C TRP A 101 11.26 -8.11 0.83
N ASP A 102 12.39 -7.68 0.26
CA ASP A 102 13.22 -8.49 -0.62
C ASP A 102 14.71 -8.28 -0.28
N PRO A 103 15.37 -9.28 0.37
CA PRO A 103 16.79 -9.19 0.70
C PRO A 103 17.70 -9.20 -0.54
N ASN A 104 17.22 -9.67 -1.69
CA ASN A 104 17.95 -9.78 -2.95
C ASN A 104 17.38 -8.87 -4.04
N TRP A 105 16.79 -7.72 -3.64
CA TRP A 105 15.98 -6.87 -4.52
C TRP A 105 16.67 -6.46 -5.82
N GLN A 106 17.96 -6.08 -5.77
CA GLN A 106 18.72 -5.73 -6.97
C GLN A 106 18.89 -6.93 -7.92
N GLU A 107 19.19 -8.10 -7.40
CA GLU A 107 19.37 -9.32 -8.20
C GLU A 107 18.03 -9.77 -8.81
N ASN A 108 16.96 -9.74 -8.02
CA ASN A 108 15.62 -10.08 -8.45
C ASN A 108 15.09 -9.09 -9.48
N TYR A 109 15.45 -7.80 -9.41
CA TYR A 109 15.16 -6.81 -10.45
C TYR A 109 15.92 -7.07 -11.75
N GLY A 110 17.11 -7.70 -11.66
CA GLY A 110 18.00 -7.99 -12.78
C GLY A 110 19.26 -7.11 -12.85
N GLY A 111 19.43 -6.16 -11.93
CA GLY A 111 20.57 -5.25 -11.89
C GLY A 111 20.26 -3.93 -11.17
N VAL A 112 21.13 -2.94 -11.34
CA VAL A 112 20.92 -1.59 -10.80
C VAL A 112 19.94 -0.83 -11.70
N ASP A 113 18.88 -0.28 -11.12
CA ASP A 113 17.92 0.57 -11.85
C ASP A 113 18.48 1.97 -12.09
N HIS A 114 19.51 2.08 -12.93
CA HIS A 114 20.31 3.30 -13.01
C HIS A 114 19.45 4.54 -13.36
N PRO A 115 19.54 5.65 -12.59
CA PRO A 115 18.63 6.77 -12.74
C PRO A 115 18.87 7.62 -14.00
N VAL A 116 20.05 7.53 -14.64
CA VAL A 116 20.41 8.31 -15.84
C VAL A 116 20.52 7.45 -17.11
N PHE A 117 21.29 6.35 -17.09
CA PHE A 117 21.42 5.43 -18.22
C PHE A 117 20.17 4.56 -18.42
N ARG A 118 19.20 5.09 -19.17
CA ARG A 118 17.90 4.46 -19.41
C ARG A 118 17.59 4.29 -20.90
N LYS A 119 16.75 3.31 -21.23
CA LYS A 119 16.12 3.11 -22.55
C LYS A 119 14.61 3.09 -22.35
N GLY A 120 13.93 4.18 -22.72
CA GLY A 120 12.56 4.41 -22.31
C GLY A 120 12.46 4.47 -20.77
N TYR A 121 11.55 3.70 -20.19
CA TYR A 121 11.35 3.65 -18.73
C TYR A 121 12.16 2.56 -18.01
N ALA A 122 13.02 1.83 -18.72
CA ALA A 122 13.85 0.77 -18.16
C ALA A 122 15.34 1.19 -18.11
N PRO A 123 16.18 0.52 -17.30
CA PRO A 123 17.64 0.61 -17.40
C PRO A 123 18.12 0.31 -18.81
N ARG A 124 19.22 0.95 -19.23
CA ARG A 124 19.73 0.79 -20.59
C ARG A 124 20.26 -0.62 -20.88
N ASP A 125 20.87 -1.25 -19.89
CA ASP A 125 21.76 -2.40 -20.11
C ASP A 125 21.08 -3.76 -19.90
N PHE A 126 19.82 -3.79 -19.44
CA PHE A 126 19.04 -5.02 -19.26
C PHE A 126 17.52 -4.76 -19.28
N ILE A 127 16.74 -5.82 -19.46
CA ILE A 127 15.28 -5.82 -19.32
C ILE A 127 14.95 -6.17 -17.85
N PRO A 128 14.29 -5.28 -17.09
CA PRO A 128 13.88 -5.59 -15.72
C PRO A 128 13.02 -6.84 -15.62
N LYS A 129 13.24 -7.62 -14.56
CA LYS A 129 12.42 -8.80 -14.24
C LYS A 129 11.20 -8.47 -13.38
N SER A 130 11.07 -7.22 -12.94
CA SER A 130 9.92 -6.70 -12.21
C SER A 130 9.60 -5.27 -12.65
N ASN A 131 8.45 -4.75 -12.20
CA ASN A 131 7.93 -3.47 -12.64
C ASN A 131 8.91 -2.30 -12.36
N PRO A 132 9.33 -1.52 -13.36
CA PRO A 132 10.19 -0.35 -13.15
C PRO A 132 9.44 0.83 -12.51
N PHE A 133 8.10 0.79 -12.45
CA PHE A 133 7.27 1.78 -11.76
C PHE A 133 7.00 1.35 -10.33
N TYR A 134 7.83 1.85 -9.41
CA TYR A 134 7.72 1.52 -7.99
C TYR A 134 7.89 2.74 -7.09
N ILE A 135 7.41 2.61 -5.85
CA ILE A 135 7.51 3.62 -4.81
C ILE A 135 7.95 3.03 -3.47
N ALA A 136 8.32 3.91 -2.55
CA ALA A 136 8.41 3.63 -1.13
C ALA A 136 7.52 4.57 -0.32
N LEU A 137 6.79 4.00 0.64
CA LEU A 137 6.02 4.72 1.66
C LEU A 137 6.54 4.37 3.07
N PRO A 138 6.45 5.28 4.04
CA PRO A 138 7.13 5.17 5.33
C PRO A 138 6.37 4.27 6.33
N TYR A 139 6.04 3.04 5.95
CA TYR A 139 5.39 2.06 6.81
C TYR A 139 5.82 0.63 6.47
N ASN A 140 6.18 -0.17 7.47
CA ASN A 140 6.46 -1.60 7.37
C ASN A 140 5.48 -2.38 8.24
N ASP A 141 4.78 -3.34 7.64
CA ASP A 141 3.90 -4.26 8.36
C ASP A 141 4.64 -5.50 8.91
N LEU A 142 5.95 -5.59 8.68
CA LEU A 142 6.83 -6.63 9.20
C LEU A 142 7.91 -6.06 10.12
N LEU A 143 8.23 -6.81 11.16
CA LEU A 143 9.37 -6.60 12.04
C LEU A 143 10.66 -7.12 11.38
N ALA A 144 11.82 -6.73 11.94
CA ALA A 144 13.12 -7.12 11.41
C ALA A 144 13.36 -8.65 11.34
N ASN A 145 12.65 -9.43 12.17
CA ASN A 145 12.69 -10.89 12.15
C ASN A 145 11.67 -11.52 11.19
N GLY A 146 10.95 -10.71 10.39
CA GLY A 146 9.92 -11.18 9.46
C GLY A 146 8.54 -11.43 10.09
N ALA A 147 8.39 -11.29 11.40
CA ALA A 147 7.10 -11.41 12.07
C ALA A 147 6.20 -10.21 11.75
N ARG A 148 4.89 -10.42 11.74
CA ARG A 148 3.92 -9.34 11.53
C ARG A 148 3.98 -8.32 12.68
N CYS A 149 3.91 -7.03 12.35
CA CYS A 149 3.72 -5.98 13.33
C CYS A 149 2.38 -6.18 14.08
N PRO A 150 2.33 -6.15 15.43
CA PRO A 150 1.11 -6.43 16.18
C PRO A 150 -0.08 -5.51 15.86
N TYR A 151 0.18 -4.28 15.43
CA TYR A 151 -0.82 -3.29 15.08
C TYR A 151 -1.15 -3.24 13.57
N ALA A 152 -0.57 -4.12 12.75
CA ALA A 152 -0.85 -4.16 11.31
C ALA A 152 -2.33 -4.40 11.01
N ALA A 153 -2.99 -5.21 11.84
CA ALA A 153 -4.42 -5.52 11.77
C ALA A 153 -5.34 -4.30 11.96
N GLU A 154 -4.90 -3.32 12.76
CA GLU A 154 -5.63 -2.07 12.99
C GLU A 154 -5.24 -1.00 11.96
N ALA A 155 -3.96 -0.97 11.57
CA ALA A 155 -3.41 0.08 10.73
C ALA A 155 -3.75 -0.08 9.24
N VAL A 156 -3.66 -1.30 8.69
CA VAL A 156 -3.72 -1.55 7.25
C VAL A 156 -5.18 -1.76 6.80
N PRO A 157 -5.74 -0.89 5.93
CA PRO A 157 -7.17 -0.93 5.57
C PRO A 157 -7.64 -2.22 4.92
N TRP A 158 -6.75 -2.92 4.21
CA TRP A 158 -7.04 -4.17 3.52
C TRP A 158 -6.50 -5.40 4.25
N PHE A 159 -6.02 -5.25 5.50
CA PHE A 159 -5.38 -6.34 6.23
C PHE A 159 -6.21 -7.63 6.20
N TRP A 160 -7.50 -7.52 6.50
CA TRP A 160 -8.41 -8.66 6.59
C TRP A 160 -8.93 -9.14 5.24
N LYS A 161 -8.60 -8.47 4.12
CA LYS A 161 -9.08 -8.80 2.77
C LYS A 161 -8.08 -9.63 1.96
N VAL A 162 -6.86 -9.80 2.45
CA VAL A 162 -5.78 -10.47 1.74
C VAL A 162 -5.28 -11.66 2.54
N GLN A 163 -4.81 -12.69 1.84
CA GLN A 163 -4.19 -13.84 2.48
C GLN A 163 -2.90 -13.44 3.19
N HIS A 164 -2.70 -13.95 4.39
CA HIS A 164 -1.47 -13.73 5.14
C HIS A 164 -0.52 -14.90 4.88
N THR A 165 0.73 -14.57 4.57
CA THR A 165 1.81 -15.55 4.52
C THR A 165 2.92 -15.05 5.42
N GLU A 166 3.49 -15.95 6.21
CA GLU A 166 4.59 -15.65 7.12
C GLU A 166 5.77 -15.04 6.34
N GLY A 167 6.37 -13.98 6.88
CA GLY A 167 7.46 -13.26 6.23
C GLY A 167 7.09 -12.50 4.94
N LYS A 168 5.80 -12.43 4.58
CA LYS A 168 5.32 -11.69 3.41
C LYS A 168 4.48 -10.49 3.83
N SER A 169 4.83 -9.33 3.30
CA SER A 169 4.12 -8.08 3.55
C SER A 169 2.74 -8.08 2.87
N VAL A 170 1.73 -7.56 3.56
CA VAL A 170 0.41 -7.26 2.95
C VAL A 170 0.40 -5.90 2.24
N CYS A 171 1.48 -5.12 2.37
CA CYS A 171 1.64 -3.80 1.73
C CYS A 171 2.38 -3.88 0.39
N GLN A 172 3.30 -4.85 0.24
CA GLN A 172 4.04 -5.06 -1.00
C GLN A 172 3.09 -5.29 -2.19
N ASN A 173 3.46 -4.75 -3.36
CA ASN A 173 2.71 -4.84 -4.62
C ASN A 173 1.40 -4.05 -4.70
N ARG A 174 0.96 -3.40 -3.62
CA ARG A 174 -0.22 -2.52 -3.66
C ARG A 174 0.01 -1.36 -4.64
N TRP A 175 -1.03 -1.02 -5.40
CA TRP A 175 -0.96 0.03 -6.41
C TRP A 175 -1.22 1.42 -5.82
N VAL A 176 -0.48 2.39 -6.33
CA VAL A 176 -0.64 3.81 -6.02
C VAL A 176 -0.74 4.60 -7.31
N ALA A 177 -1.74 5.48 -7.37
CA ALA A 177 -1.86 6.49 -8.40
C ALA A 177 -1.10 7.75 -7.95
N LEU A 178 -0.31 8.32 -8.84
CA LEU A 178 0.55 9.49 -8.63
C LEU A 178 0.16 10.56 -9.65
N HIS A 179 -0.21 11.75 -9.18
CA HIS A 179 -0.60 12.86 -10.04
C HIS A 179 0.39 14.02 -9.93
N TYR A 180 0.86 14.50 -11.07
CA TYR A 180 1.74 15.66 -11.19
C TYR A 180 1.43 16.43 -12.47
N ARG A 181 1.09 17.73 -12.33
CA ARG A 181 0.85 18.67 -13.43
C ARG A 181 -0.06 18.12 -14.55
N GLY A 182 -1.18 17.49 -14.20
CA GLY A 182 -2.15 16.96 -15.15
C GLY A 182 -1.83 15.56 -15.71
N LYS A 183 -0.72 14.95 -15.30
CA LYS A 183 -0.37 13.57 -15.65
C LYS A 183 -0.60 12.64 -14.47
N VAL A 184 -1.08 11.42 -14.75
CA VAL A 184 -1.25 10.34 -13.76
C VAL A 184 -0.35 9.16 -14.12
N CYS A 185 0.44 8.70 -13.15
CA CYS A 185 1.28 7.53 -13.24
C CYS A 185 0.82 6.51 -12.19
N TYR A 186 0.91 5.22 -12.50
CA TYR A 186 0.62 4.16 -11.53
C TYR A 186 1.91 3.40 -11.22
N ALA A 187 2.11 3.09 -9.95
CA ALA A 187 3.32 2.43 -9.47
C ALA A 187 3.00 1.50 -8.30
N GLN A 188 3.82 0.46 -8.14
CA GLN A 188 3.66 -0.51 -7.06
C GLN A 188 4.48 -0.11 -5.84
N TRP A 189 3.93 -0.33 -4.66
CA TRP A 189 4.66 -0.16 -3.40
C TRP A 189 5.64 -1.33 -3.21
N GLN A 190 6.94 -1.04 -3.23
CA GLN A 190 8.00 -2.06 -3.23
C GLN A 190 9.02 -1.94 -2.10
N ASP A 191 9.03 -0.82 -1.37
CA ASP A 191 9.97 -0.62 -0.26
C ASP A 191 9.40 0.33 0.81
N VAL A 192 10.09 0.43 1.94
CA VAL A 192 9.72 1.28 3.06
C VAL A 192 10.65 2.49 3.13
N GLY A 193 10.03 3.67 3.23
CA GLY A 193 10.71 4.95 3.34
C GLY A 193 9.89 6.12 2.79
N PRO A 194 10.38 7.36 2.90
CA PRO A 194 11.71 7.72 3.40
C PRO A 194 11.75 7.91 4.93
N TYR A 195 12.91 7.62 5.54
CA TYR A 195 13.35 7.91 6.93
C TYR A 195 12.59 7.31 8.11
N ALA A 196 11.31 6.99 7.94
CA ALA A 196 10.47 6.34 8.93
C ALA A 196 9.91 5.04 8.36
N GLU A 197 9.69 4.07 9.24
CA GLU A 197 9.15 2.75 8.90
C GLU A 197 7.82 2.48 9.61
N ASP A 198 7.27 3.45 10.33
CA ASP A 198 6.07 3.28 11.17
C ASP A 198 5.09 4.47 11.11
N ASP A 199 5.12 5.26 10.03
CA ASP A 199 4.22 6.41 9.84
C ASP A 199 2.88 5.98 9.23
N TRP A 200 2.23 4.97 9.82
CA TRP A 200 0.95 4.42 9.36
C TRP A 200 -0.19 5.45 9.42
N ALA A 201 -0.09 6.40 10.35
CA ALA A 201 -1.05 7.50 10.49
C ALA A 201 -1.01 8.43 9.26
N TYR A 202 0.19 8.73 8.76
CA TYR A 202 0.33 9.31 7.43
C TYR A 202 -0.17 8.33 6.39
N VAL A 203 0.42 7.13 6.24
CA VAL A 203 0.18 6.26 5.08
C VAL A 203 -1.30 5.88 4.88
N PHE A 204 -2.06 5.62 5.94
CA PHE A 204 -3.44 5.13 5.84
C PHE A 204 -4.51 6.12 6.29
N LYS A 205 -4.25 6.97 7.30
CA LYS A 205 -5.30 7.84 7.89
C LYS A 205 -5.36 9.27 7.33
N ALA A 206 -4.87 9.50 6.11
CA ALA A 206 -4.86 10.81 5.44
C ALA A 206 -4.22 11.97 6.24
N ARG A 207 -3.49 11.70 7.34
CA ARG A 207 -2.82 12.75 8.11
C ARG A 207 -1.64 13.28 7.32
N TYR A 208 -1.28 14.55 7.53
CA TYR A 208 -0.02 15.08 7.02
C TYR A 208 1.15 14.25 7.58
N PRO A 209 2.22 14.03 6.77
CA PRO A 209 3.37 13.27 7.22
C PRO A 209 3.91 13.82 8.53
N ALA A 210 4.27 12.94 9.47
CA ALA A 210 4.88 13.35 10.72
C ALA A 210 6.09 14.25 10.45
N LEU A 211 6.34 15.23 11.34
CA LEU A 211 7.40 16.25 11.26
C LEU A 211 8.63 15.76 10.46
N ARG A 212 8.73 16.21 9.21
CA ARG A 212 9.89 15.93 8.35
C ARG A 212 10.95 16.99 8.60
N LEU A 213 12.21 16.58 8.64
CA LEU A 213 13.33 17.52 8.73
C LEU A 213 13.25 18.50 7.56
N ALA A 214 13.44 19.80 7.81
CA ALA A 214 13.46 20.81 6.75
C ALA A 214 14.50 20.50 5.65
N SER A 215 15.58 19.78 6.00
CA SER A 215 16.63 19.31 5.11
C SER A 215 16.26 18.08 4.27
N SER A 216 15.19 17.37 4.61
CA SER A 216 14.65 16.29 3.76
C SER A 216 13.12 16.13 3.94
N PRO A 217 12.33 16.97 3.23
CA PRO A 217 10.89 17.04 3.42
C PRO A 217 10.10 15.93 2.72
N ALA A 218 10.77 14.93 2.13
CA ALA A 218 10.12 13.88 1.37
C ALA A 218 9.27 12.97 2.26
N ALA A 219 8.08 12.60 1.76
CA ALA A 219 7.17 11.67 2.42
C ALA A 219 6.71 10.52 1.50
N ILE A 220 7.29 10.44 0.32
CA ILE A 220 7.20 9.33 -0.62
C ILE A 220 8.49 9.32 -1.44
N GLN A 221 9.00 8.15 -1.79
CA GLN A 221 10.07 8.02 -2.78
C GLN A 221 9.53 7.34 -4.02
N VAL A 222 9.96 7.77 -5.20
CA VAL A 222 9.51 7.24 -6.49
C VAL A 222 10.69 6.78 -7.35
N SER A 223 10.45 5.78 -8.20
CA SER A 223 11.47 5.26 -9.11
C SER A 223 11.85 6.25 -10.23
N PRO A 224 12.97 6.03 -10.93
CA PRO A 224 13.32 6.82 -12.10
C PRO A 224 12.26 6.73 -13.23
N ALA A 225 11.59 5.59 -13.40
CA ALA A 225 10.52 5.44 -14.39
C ALA A 225 9.33 6.36 -14.11
N VAL A 226 8.90 6.45 -12.84
CA VAL A 226 7.85 7.39 -12.40
C VAL A 226 8.29 8.82 -12.67
N ARG A 227 9.53 9.16 -12.29
CA ARG A 227 10.11 10.49 -12.53
C ARG A 227 10.03 10.88 -14.00
N ASP A 228 10.49 9.99 -14.87
CA ASP A 228 10.58 10.24 -16.32
C ASP A 228 9.21 10.35 -16.97
N TYR A 229 8.26 9.49 -16.57
CA TYR A 229 6.89 9.55 -17.08
C TYR A 229 6.18 10.86 -16.69
N LEU A 230 6.26 11.22 -15.41
CA LEU A 230 5.65 12.44 -14.89
C LEU A 230 6.41 13.71 -15.30
N GLY A 231 7.68 13.60 -15.71
CA GLY A 231 8.55 14.74 -15.98
C GLY A 231 8.82 15.58 -14.74
N MET A 232 8.91 14.93 -13.57
CA MET A 232 9.12 15.60 -12.29
C MET A 232 10.61 15.71 -11.95
N GLN A 233 10.95 16.70 -11.13
CA GLN A 233 12.29 16.86 -10.55
C GLN A 233 12.32 16.31 -9.13
N LYS A 234 13.53 16.14 -8.58
CA LYS A 234 13.71 15.84 -7.16
C LYS A 234 12.95 16.87 -6.29
N ASN A 235 12.29 16.40 -5.23
CA ASN A 235 11.49 17.22 -4.30
C ASN A 235 10.26 17.90 -4.92
N SER A 236 9.79 17.44 -6.08
CA SER A 236 8.53 17.95 -6.64
C SER A 236 7.35 17.64 -5.72
N ARG A 237 6.37 18.54 -5.69
CA ARG A 237 5.09 18.34 -4.99
C ARG A 237 4.14 17.56 -5.89
N ILE A 238 3.75 16.37 -5.45
CA ILE A 238 2.82 15.50 -6.15
C ILE A 238 1.55 15.28 -5.33
N SER A 239 0.56 14.65 -5.94
CA SER A 239 -0.54 14.03 -5.21
C SER A 239 -0.49 12.52 -5.37
N TRP A 240 -0.93 11.76 -4.37
CA TRP A 240 -1.03 10.31 -4.49
C TRP A 240 -2.22 9.71 -3.75
N LYS A 241 -2.70 8.55 -4.19
CA LYS A 241 -3.70 7.73 -3.48
C LYS A 241 -3.48 6.24 -3.72
N PHE A 242 -3.95 5.40 -2.80
CA PHE A 242 -4.10 3.98 -3.07
C PHE A 242 -5.20 3.76 -4.10
N ILE A 243 -5.00 2.73 -4.91
CA ILE A 243 -5.99 2.23 -5.87
C ILE A 243 -5.95 0.70 -5.90
N GLU A 244 -7.02 0.10 -6.37
CA GLU A 244 -7.07 -1.33 -6.66
C GLU A 244 -6.56 -1.63 -8.08
N GLU A 245 -6.17 -2.88 -8.32
CA GLU A 245 -5.57 -3.26 -9.62
C GLU A 245 -6.51 -2.99 -10.81
N TYR A 246 -7.83 -3.16 -10.63
CA TYR A 246 -8.81 -2.90 -11.69
C TYR A 246 -8.95 -1.41 -12.05
N GLU A 247 -8.47 -0.49 -11.19
CA GLU A 247 -8.45 0.95 -11.46
C GLU A 247 -7.18 1.39 -12.21
N VAL A 248 -6.20 0.48 -12.37
CA VAL A 248 -4.96 0.77 -13.10
C VAL A 248 -5.26 0.86 -14.59
N ILE A 249 -5.30 2.09 -15.11
CA ILE A 249 -5.46 2.33 -16.54
C ILE A 249 -4.22 1.83 -17.29
N LYS A 250 -4.41 1.28 -18.49
CA LYS A 250 -3.31 0.79 -19.33
C LYS A 250 -2.27 1.88 -19.59
N GLY A 251 -1.00 1.50 -19.42
CA GLY A 251 0.15 2.35 -19.68
C GLY A 251 1.47 1.59 -19.48
N PRO A 252 2.61 2.28 -19.51
CA PRO A 252 3.93 1.65 -19.50
C PRO A 252 4.25 0.85 -18.22
N TRP A 253 3.44 0.96 -17.17
CA TRP A 253 3.53 0.20 -15.92
C TRP A 253 2.86 -1.19 -15.99
N LEU A 254 2.02 -1.47 -17.00
CA LEU A 254 1.38 -2.79 -17.18
C LEU A 254 2.13 -3.71 -18.13
N ASP A 255 3.05 -3.18 -18.95
CA ASP A 255 3.84 -4.00 -19.89
C ASP A 255 4.85 -4.92 -19.16
N TRP A 256 4.93 -4.82 -17.84
CA TRP A 256 5.89 -5.51 -16.97
C TRP A 256 5.21 -6.50 -16.02
N LYS A 257 3.98 -6.91 -16.31
CA LYS A 257 3.29 -7.94 -15.54
C LYS A 257 4.17 -9.20 -15.51
N LEU A 258 4.48 -9.64 -14.29
CA LEU A 258 5.11 -10.92 -14.00
C LEU A 258 4.31 -12.03 -14.72
N PRO A 259 4.97 -13.05 -15.31
CA PRO A 259 4.24 -14.23 -15.74
C PRO A 259 3.62 -14.91 -14.52
N GLY A 260 2.28 -14.92 -14.43
CA GLY A 260 1.54 -15.80 -13.52
C GLY A 260 1.25 -15.29 -12.10
N MET A 261 0.60 -14.12 -11.96
CA MET A 261 -0.31 -13.87 -10.83
C MET A 261 -1.75 -13.99 -11.31
#